data_AF-A0A0G0A3B0-F1
#
_entry.id   AF-A0A0G0A3B0-F1
#
_cell.length_a   1.000
_cell.length_b   1.000
_cell.length_c   1.000
_cell.angle_alpha   90.00
_cell.angle_beta   90.00
_cell.angle_gamma   90.00
#
_symmetry.space_group_name_H-M   'P 1'
#
loop_
_entity.id
_entity.type
_entity.pdbx_description
1 polymer ?
#
loop_
_entity_poly.entity_id
_entity_poly.type
_entity_poly.pdbx_seq_one_letter_code
_entity_poly.pdbx_strand_id
1 'polypeptide(L)'
;IGEEIIPMIEKISNPIVRTFYMKKLASILEVSENTIENLIFQLKRKKKQLSLNKIKYNKPVEDSRELTIDKYVLSVLFQSEDPNNIYRNVFEILKPEYFLHPSYEKISRLFFEEIEKNKKVNINQFGQNLSDELQPVFDEIFLFASTDHNLSNESLDRLIHEIKKYYFKREIKKILREEESLENKKQLVEISQNLKEVEKKLISL
;
A
#
# COMPACT_ATOMS: atom_id res chain seq x y z
N ILE A 1 22.73 19.16 23.40
CA ILE A 1 21.53 19.18 24.28
C ILE A 1 20.36 19.91 23.64
N GLY A 2 20.42 21.23 23.38
CA GLY A 2 19.30 21.98 22.78
C GLY A 2 18.78 21.35 21.47
N GLU A 3 19.67 21.11 20.50
CA GLU A 3 19.30 20.56 19.19
C GLU A 3 18.66 19.16 19.23
N GLU A 4 18.94 18.36 20.26
CA GLU A 4 18.43 16.99 20.40
C GLU A 4 17.05 16.95 21.07
N ILE A 5 16.79 17.85 22.01
CA ILE A 5 15.54 17.89 22.80
C ILE A 5 14.45 18.72 22.11
N ILE A 6 14.83 19.75 21.36
CA ILE A 6 13.87 20.63 20.66
C ILE A 6 12.92 19.85 19.73
N PRO A 7 13.36 18.86 18.93
CA PRO A 7 12.46 18.03 18.11
C PRO A 7 11.42 17.24 18.92
N MET A 8 11.71 16.91 20.17
CA MET A 8 10.77 16.21 21.06
C MET A 8 9.69 17.17 21.60
N ILE A 9 10.09 18.39 21.97
CA ILE A 9 9.17 19.45 22.41
C ILE A 9 8.25 19.88 21.25
N GLU A 10 8.77 19.92 20.02
CA GLU A 10 7.99 20.29 18.83
C GLU A 10 6.81 19.33 18.56
N LYS A 11 6.97 18.04 18.90
CA LYS A 11 5.94 17.00 18.70
C LYS A 11 4.81 17.05 19.75
N ILE A 12 4.92 17.87 20.79
CA ILE A 12 3.90 17.99 21.83
C ILE A 12 2.70 18.75 21.27
N SER A 13 1.57 18.04 21.09
CA SER A 13 0.34 18.60 20.54
C SER A 13 -0.33 19.61 21.49
N ASN A 14 -0.30 19.36 22.80
CA ASN A 14 -0.92 20.23 23.79
C ASN A 14 -0.07 21.52 23.98
N PRO A 15 -0.59 22.72 23.65
CA PRO A 15 0.19 23.96 23.67
C PRO A 15 0.60 24.39 25.08
N ILE A 16 -0.18 24.07 26.12
CA ILE A 16 0.11 24.40 27.51
C ILE A 16 1.30 23.59 27.99
N VAL A 17 1.25 22.27 27.75
CA VAL A 17 2.33 21.33 28.09
C VAL A 17 3.61 21.68 27.33
N ARG A 18 3.49 22.00 26.04
CA ARG A 18 4.62 22.44 25.22
C ARG A 18 5.30 23.69 25.79
N THR A 19 4.50 24.70 26.15
CA THR A 19 5.01 25.95 26.75
C THR A 19 5.73 25.69 28.06
N PHE A 20 5.18 24.83 28.93
CA PHE A 20 5.83 24.44 30.19
C PHE A 20 7.22 23.83 29.96
N TYR A 21 7.36 22.90 29.00
CA TYR A 21 8.66 22.30 28.68
C TYR A 21 9.62 23.25 27.97
N MET A 22 9.12 24.19 27.16
CA MET A 22 9.95 25.26 26.59
C MET A 22 10.55 26.13 27.68
N LYS A 23 9.76 26.55 28.68
CA LYS A 23 10.23 27.31 29.85
C LYS A 23 11.28 26.55 30.65
N LYS A 24 11.04 25.25 30.88
CA LYS A 24 11.97 24.39 31.58
C LYS A 24 13.30 24.24 30.83
N LEU A 25 13.25 24.06 29.50
CA LEU A 25 14.45 23.98 28.68
C LEU A 25 15.22 25.31 28.63
N ALA A 26 14.51 26.43 28.51
CA ALA A 26 15.09 27.78 28.54
C ALA A 26 15.83 28.03 29.87
N SER A 27 15.22 27.64 30.99
CA SER A 27 15.83 27.75 32.32
C SER A 27 17.07 26.87 32.50
N ILE A 28 17.07 25.64 31.97
CA ILE A 28 18.22 24.72 32.08
C ILE A 28 19.38 25.20 31.21
N LEU A 29 19.10 25.77 30.05
CA LEU A 29 20.10 26.25 29.10
C LEU A 29 20.50 27.71 29.32
N GLU A 30 19.92 28.39 30.33
CA GLU A 30 20.13 29.81 30.64
C GLU A 30 19.92 30.75 29.43
N VAL A 31 18.93 30.44 28.61
CA VAL A 31 18.55 31.24 27.43
C VAL A 31 17.13 31.75 27.53
N SER A 32 16.80 32.75 26.71
CA SER A 32 15.43 33.27 26.64
C SER A 32 14.46 32.24 26.02
N GLU A 33 13.19 32.25 26.46
CA GLU A 33 12.13 31.42 25.88
C GLU A 33 11.98 31.69 24.36
N ASN A 34 12.13 32.95 23.94
CA ASN A 34 12.11 33.37 22.54
C ASN A 34 13.21 32.68 21.72
N THR A 35 14.37 32.41 22.31
CA THR A 35 15.46 31.68 21.64
C THR A 35 15.03 30.24 21.33
N ILE A 36 14.37 29.57 22.28
CA ILE A 36 13.85 28.21 22.08
C ILE A 36 12.72 28.20 21.05
N GLU A 37 11.83 29.19 21.08
CA GLU A 37 10.75 29.33 20.11
C GLU A 37 11.28 29.53 18.68
N ASN A 38 12.29 30.38 18.52
CA ASN A 38 12.95 30.60 17.23
C ASN A 38 13.60 29.33 16.69
N LEU A 39 14.24 28.52 17.54
CA LEU A 39 14.83 27.24 17.13
C LEU A 39 13.76 26.23 16.70
N ILE A 40 12.63 26.16 17.40
CA ILE A 40 11.47 25.33 17.00
C ILE A 40 10.94 25.79 15.63
N PHE A 41 10.82 27.10 15.43
CA PHE A 41 10.35 27.67 14.16
C PHE A 41 11.31 27.40 13.00
N GLN A 42 12.62 27.56 13.22
CA GLN A 42 13.65 27.23 12.23
C GLN A 42 13.64 25.74 11.86
N LEU A 43 13.46 24.84 12.84
CA LEU A 43 13.31 23.41 12.57
C LEU A 43 12.06 23.11 11.72
N LYS A 44 10.93 23.76 11.99
CA LYS A 44 9.72 23.62 11.15
C LYS A 44 9.94 24.10 9.73
N ARG A 45 10.62 25.24 9.55
CA ARG A 45 10.97 25.76 8.23
C ARG A 45 11.93 24.82 7.48
N LYS A 46 12.96 24.30 8.16
CA LYS A 46 13.91 23.34 7.57
C LYS A 46 13.21 22.04 7.15
N LYS A 47 12.28 21.51 7.97
CA LYS A 47 11.43 20.36 7.59
C LYS A 47 10.58 20.67 6.35
N LYS A 48 10.01 21.88 6.26
CA LYS A 48 9.18 22.31 5.12
C LYS A 48 9.99 22.57 3.84
N GLN A 49 11.22 23.08 3.94
CA GLN A 49 12.13 23.22 2.79
C GLN A 49 12.64 21.87 2.30
N LEU A 50 12.96 20.94 3.21
CA LEU A 50 13.33 19.56 2.87
C LEU A 50 12.18 18.77 2.24
N SER A 51 10.91 19.15 2.49
CA SER A 51 9.75 18.53 1.83
C SER A 51 9.44 19.13 0.45
N LEU A 52 9.95 20.32 0.12
CA LEU A 52 9.70 20.99 -1.17
C LEU A 52 10.72 20.61 -2.25
N ASN A 53 11.95 20.24 -1.86
CA ASN A 53 13.01 19.81 -2.79
C ASN A 53 13.22 18.29 -2.87
N LYS A 54 12.24 17.51 -2.39
CA LYS A 54 12.16 16.09 -2.72
C LYS A 54 11.09 15.93 -3.79
N ILE A 55 11.51 15.59 -5.01
CA ILE A 55 10.71 14.68 -5.83
C ILE A 55 10.30 13.58 -4.86
N LYS A 56 8.99 13.43 -4.62
CA LYS A 56 8.48 12.38 -3.75
C LYS A 56 8.73 11.03 -4.43
N TYR A 57 9.97 10.56 -4.37
CA TYR A 57 10.16 9.17 -3.99
C TYR A 57 9.66 9.10 -2.55
N ASN A 58 8.36 8.80 -2.43
CA ASN A 58 7.88 8.19 -1.22
C ASN A 58 8.86 7.05 -0.95
N LYS A 59 9.60 7.10 0.16
CA LYS A 59 10.12 5.85 0.71
C LYS A 59 8.92 4.91 0.72
N PRO A 60 8.99 3.72 0.10
CA PRO A 60 7.88 2.81 0.15
C PRO A 60 7.50 2.70 1.63
N VAL A 61 6.21 2.90 1.90
CA VAL A 61 5.61 2.36 3.10
C VAL A 61 6.17 0.96 3.18
N GLU A 62 6.97 0.68 4.22
CA GLU A 62 7.50 -0.64 4.56
C GLU A 62 6.64 -1.70 3.90
N ASP A 63 7.15 -2.37 2.84
CA ASP A 63 6.35 -3.15 1.88
C ASP A 63 5.32 -3.95 2.68
N SER A 64 4.08 -3.49 2.70
CA SER A 64 3.07 -4.14 3.51
C SER A 64 2.94 -5.53 2.93
N ARG A 65 2.81 -6.56 3.77
CA ARG A 65 2.63 -7.94 3.30
C ARG A 65 1.61 -8.02 2.16
N GLU A 66 0.56 -7.22 2.23
CA GLU A 66 -0.43 -7.02 1.17
C GLU A 66 0.17 -6.58 -0.19
N LEU A 67 1.00 -5.52 -0.23
CA LEU A 67 1.69 -5.10 -1.46
C LEU A 67 2.68 -6.15 -1.97
N THR A 68 3.39 -6.83 -1.06
CA THR A 68 4.34 -7.90 -1.42
C THR A 68 3.60 -9.07 -2.07
N ILE A 69 2.46 -9.47 -1.50
CA ILE A 69 1.64 -10.56 -2.04
C ILE A 69 1.03 -10.16 -3.38
N ASP A 70 0.49 -8.95 -3.52
CA ASP A 70 -0.02 -8.44 -4.79
C ASP A 70 1.03 -8.56 -5.90
N LYS A 71 2.24 -8.06 -5.62
CA LYS A 71 3.36 -8.07 -6.55
C LYS A 71 3.80 -9.50 -6.88
N TYR A 72 3.87 -10.38 -5.89
CA TYR A 72 4.23 -11.79 -6.08
C TYR A 72 3.22 -12.53 -6.94
N VAL A 73 1.92 -12.43 -6.64
CA VAL A 73 0.86 -13.12 -7.40
C VAL A 73 0.88 -12.68 -8.87
N LEU A 74 1.03 -11.38 -9.13
CA LEU A 74 1.14 -10.87 -10.50
C LEU A 74 2.43 -11.32 -11.19
N SER A 75 3.55 -11.35 -10.46
CA SER A 75 4.79 -11.85 -11.01
C SER A 75 4.70 -13.33 -11.40
N VAL A 76 4.11 -14.18 -10.57
CA VAL A 76 3.90 -15.61 -10.89
C VAL A 76 2.98 -15.75 -12.10
N LEU A 77 1.93 -14.94 -12.19
CA LEU A 77 1.03 -14.91 -13.35
C LEU A 77 1.78 -14.58 -14.64
N PHE A 78 2.61 -13.53 -14.65
CA PHE A 78 3.33 -13.09 -15.84
C PHE A 78 4.51 -13.97 -16.21
N GLN A 79 5.14 -14.65 -15.25
CA GLN A 79 6.24 -15.59 -15.53
C GLN A 79 5.76 -17.00 -15.90
N SER A 80 4.46 -17.28 -15.78
CA SER A 80 3.89 -18.60 -16.09
C SER A 80 4.21 -19.04 -17.53
N GLU A 81 4.60 -20.32 -17.69
CA GLU A 81 4.70 -20.94 -19.01
C GLU A 81 3.33 -21.11 -19.69
N ASP A 82 2.25 -21.20 -18.89
CA ASP A 82 0.86 -21.15 -19.34
C ASP A 82 0.09 -20.05 -18.60
N PRO A 83 0.24 -18.78 -19.03
CA PRO A 83 -0.44 -17.65 -18.41
C PRO A 83 -1.95 -17.81 -18.41
N ASN A 84 -2.54 -18.50 -19.38
CA ASN A 84 -3.99 -18.69 -19.47
C ASN A 84 -4.53 -19.58 -18.35
N ASN A 85 -3.81 -20.65 -18.01
CA ASN A 85 -4.23 -21.56 -16.96
C ASN A 85 -4.08 -20.92 -15.57
N ILE A 86 -2.92 -20.29 -15.30
CA ILE A 86 -2.72 -19.55 -14.05
C ILE A 86 -3.70 -18.38 -13.95
N TYR A 87 -3.98 -17.70 -15.07
CA TYR A 87 -5.01 -16.66 -15.13
C TYR A 87 -6.37 -17.16 -14.69
N ARG A 88 -6.86 -18.30 -15.22
CA ARG A 88 -8.17 -18.83 -14.81
C ARG A 88 -8.19 -19.10 -13.31
N ASN A 89 -7.15 -19.72 -12.78
CA ASN A 89 -7.07 -20.00 -11.35
C ASN A 89 -7.05 -18.73 -10.48
N VAL A 90 -6.32 -17.69 -10.92
CA VAL A 90 -6.21 -16.41 -10.19
C VAL A 90 -7.50 -15.60 -10.28
N PHE A 91 -8.04 -15.41 -11.48
CA PHE A 91 -9.16 -14.49 -11.74
C PHE A 91 -10.55 -15.12 -11.63
N GLU A 92 -10.68 -16.45 -11.46
CA GLU A 92 -11.90 -17.03 -10.91
C GLU A 92 -12.18 -16.51 -9.48
N ILE A 93 -11.12 -16.12 -8.77
CA ILE A 93 -11.19 -15.72 -7.35
C ILE A 93 -11.01 -14.21 -7.17
N LEU A 94 -10.05 -13.62 -7.88
CA LEU A 94 -9.68 -12.20 -7.81
C LEU A 94 -10.28 -11.38 -8.94
N LYS A 95 -10.56 -10.10 -8.64
CA LYS A 95 -10.86 -9.07 -9.63
C LYS A 95 -9.74 -8.03 -9.65
N PRO A 96 -9.52 -7.30 -10.77
CA PRO A 96 -8.49 -6.26 -10.84
C PRO A 96 -8.58 -5.21 -9.72
N GLU A 97 -9.79 -4.84 -9.32
CA GLU A 97 -10.08 -3.90 -8.21
C GLU A 97 -9.64 -4.40 -6.82
N TYR A 98 -9.25 -5.67 -6.69
CA TYR A 98 -8.80 -6.23 -5.40
C TYR A 98 -7.35 -5.88 -5.06
N PHE A 99 -6.54 -5.53 -6.06
CA PHE A 99 -5.15 -5.12 -5.85
C PHE A 99 -5.09 -3.75 -5.16
N LEU A 100 -4.13 -3.59 -4.23
CA LEU A 100 -3.99 -2.38 -3.42
C LEU A 100 -3.40 -1.21 -4.23
N HIS A 101 -2.45 -1.48 -5.12
CA HIS A 101 -1.78 -0.44 -5.89
C HIS A 101 -2.54 -0.14 -7.19
N PRO A 102 -2.84 1.14 -7.51
CA PRO A 102 -3.60 1.51 -8.72
C PRO A 102 -2.96 1.01 -10.03
N SER A 103 -1.62 1.02 -10.11
CA SER A 103 -0.93 0.48 -11.28
C SER A 103 -1.11 -1.04 -11.42
N TYR A 104 -1.16 -1.79 -10.31
CA TYR A 104 -1.37 -3.24 -10.32
C TYR A 104 -2.79 -3.57 -10.78
N GLU A 105 -3.78 -2.83 -10.30
CA GLU A 105 -5.16 -2.90 -10.78
C GLU A 105 -5.23 -2.63 -12.29
N LYS A 106 -4.62 -1.53 -12.75
CA LYS A 106 -4.68 -1.12 -14.16
C LYS A 106 -3.99 -2.14 -15.08
N ILE A 107 -2.79 -2.61 -14.70
CA ILE A 107 -2.09 -3.68 -15.44
C ILE A 107 -2.94 -4.95 -15.48
N SER A 108 -3.50 -5.39 -14.34
CA SER A 108 -4.35 -6.59 -14.28
C SER A 108 -5.58 -6.48 -15.16
N ARG A 109 -6.19 -5.30 -15.23
CA ARG A 109 -7.36 -5.04 -16.08
C ARG A 109 -7.01 -5.11 -17.57
N LEU A 110 -5.90 -4.48 -17.98
CA LEU A 110 -5.43 -4.57 -19.36
C LEU A 110 -5.09 -6.01 -19.75
N PHE A 111 -4.47 -6.74 -18.83
CA PHE A 111 -4.15 -8.15 -19.03
C PHE A 111 -5.42 -9.02 -19.19
N PHE A 112 -6.45 -8.75 -18.38
CA PHE A 112 -7.77 -9.38 -18.50
C PHE A 112 -8.37 -9.16 -19.90
N GLU A 113 -8.41 -7.90 -20.35
CA GLU A 113 -8.94 -7.56 -21.67
C GLU A 113 -8.17 -8.23 -22.81
N GLU A 114 -6.86 -8.41 -22.64
CA GLU A 114 -6.00 -9.06 -23.63
C GLU A 114 -6.28 -10.57 -23.71
N ILE A 115 -6.46 -11.26 -22.57
CA ILE A 115 -6.79 -12.69 -22.53
C ILE A 115 -8.17 -12.98 -23.11
N GLU A 116 -9.17 -12.14 -22.82
CA GLU A 116 -10.52 -12.29 -23.38
C GLU A 116 -10.52 -12.15 -24.90
N LYS A 117 -9.67 -11.27 -25.46
CA LYS A 117 -9.52 -11.09 -26.90
C LYS A 117 -8.68 -12.21 -27.54
N ASN A 118 -7.62 -12.64 -26.87
CA ASN A 118 -6.59 -13.53 -27.41
C ASN A 118 -6.47 -14.80 -26.58
N LYS A 119 -6.79 -15.96 -27.17
CA LYS A 119 -6.65 -17.28 -26.53
C LYS A 119 -5.22 -17.63 -26.07
N LYS A 120 -4.21 -16.89 -26.53
CA LYS A 120 -2.81 -17.01 -26.09
C LYS A 120 -2.21 -15.62 -26.03
N VAL A 121 -1.82 -15.21 -24.83
CA VAL A 121 -1.16 -13.92 -24.61
C VAL A 121 0.35 -14.11 -24.58
N ASN A 122 1.05 -13.31 -25.39
CA ASN A 122 2.50 -13.20 -25.32
C ASN A 122 2.85 -12.10 -24.31
N ILE A 123 3.42 -12.49 -23.17
CA ILE A 123 3.73 -11.58 -22.07
C ILE A 123 4.70 -10.47 -22.48
N ASN A 124 5.68 -10.77 -23.35
CA ASN A 124 6.62 -9.76 -23.84
C ASN A 124 5.93 -8.71 -24.71
N GLN A 125 5.01 -9.15 -25.58
CA GLN A 125 4.21 -8.23 -26.40
C GLN A 125 3.24 -7.41 -25.55
N PHE A 126 2.63 -8.04 -24.54
CA PHE A 126 1.79 -7.35 -23.58
C PHE A 126 2.55 -6.22 -22.87
N GLY A 127 3.74 -6.50 -22.32
CA GLY A 127 4.58 -5.51 -21.66
C GLY A 127 4.97 -4.33 -22.56
N GLN A 128 5.25 -4.59 -23.84
CA GLN A 128 5.57 -3.55 -24.84
C GLN A 128 4.36 -2.69 -25.24
N ASN A 129 3.15 -3.21 -25.09
CA ASN A 129 1.91 -2.50 -25.41
C ASN A 129 1.39 -1.65 -24.24
N LEU A 130 2.02 -1.73 -23.06
CA LEU A 130 1.71 -0.88 -21.93
C LEU A 130 2.17 0.56 -22.20
N SER A 131 1.43 1.53 -21.65
CA SER A 131 1.85 2.93 -21.67
C SER A 131 3.18 3.13 -20.94
N ASP A 132 3.96 4.14 -21.35
CA ASP A 132 5.26 4.51 -20.74
C ASP A 132 5.25 4.64 -19.21
N GLU A 133 4.10 4.98 -18.61
CA GLU A 133 3.92 5.06 -17.15
C GLU A 133 3.86 3.68 -16.48
N LEU A 134 3.26 2.69 -17.14
CA LEU A 134 3.01 1.35 -16.60
C LEU A 134 4.13 0.36 -16.91
N GLN A 135 4.87 0.58 -17.99
CA GLN A 135 5.95 -0.31 -18.39
C GLN A 135 7.02 -0.51 -17.29
N PRO A 136 7.52 0.54 -16.60
CA PRO A 136 8.48 0.34 -15.51
C PRO A 136 7.91 -0.46 -14.33
N VAL A 137 6.63 -0.28 -14.03
CA VAL A 137 5.94 -1.02 -12.95
C VAL A 137 5.78 -2.49 -13.35
N PHE A 138 5.42 -2.75 -14.61
CA PHE A 138 5.31 -4.09 -15.13
C PHE A 138 6.67 -4.81 -15.12
N ASP A 139 7.74 -4.16 -15.55
CA ASP A 139 9.10 -4.73 -15.51
C ASP A 139 9.51 -5.07 -14.07
N GLU A 140 9.20 -4.19 -13.13
CA GLU A 140 9.45 -4.41 -11.70
C GLU A 140 8.68 -5.62 -11.15
N ILE A 141 7.40 -5.76 -11.51
CA ILE A 141 6.58 -6.92 -11.13
C ILE A 141 7.14 -8.17 -11.80
N PHE A 142 7.44 -8.11 -13.10
CA PHE A 142 7.91 -9.25 -13.89
C PHE A 142 9.21 -9.83 -13.36
N LEU A 143 10.08 -9.03 -12.73
CA LEU A 143 11.34 -9.53 -12.15
C LEU A 143 11.19 -10.04 -10.71
N PHE A 144 10.05 -9.84 -10.06
CA PHE A 144 9.91 -10.00 -8.61
C PHE A 144 9.96 -11.45 -8.12
N ALA A 145 9.17 -12.36 -8.68
CA ALA A 145 9.10 -13.76 -8.25
C ALA A 145 10.42 -14.52 -8.48
N SER A 146 11.27 -14.03 -9.39
CA SER A 146 12.60 -14.60 -9.61
C SER A 146 13.59 -14.22 -8.50
N THR A 147 13.23 -13.27 -7.63
CA THR A 147 14.14 -12.68 -6.62
C THR A 147 13.69 -12.87 -5.17
N ASP A 148 12.41 -13.07 -4.89
CA ASP A 148 11.90 -13.21 -3.51
C ASP A 148 11.59 -14.66 -3.12
N HIS A 149 12.46 -15.22 -2.27
CA HIS A 149 12.35 -16.59 -1.77
C HIS A 149 11.39 -16.75 -0.58
N ASN A 150 10.86 -15.67 0.00
CA ASN A 150 10.05 -15.78 1.21
C ASN A 150 8.63 -16.29 0.93
N LEU A 151 8.08 -15.96 -0.24
CA LEU A 151 6.74 -16.36 -0.67
C LEU A 151 6.72 -17.62 -1.55
N SER A 152 7.89 -18.11 -1.98
CA SER A 152 8.00 -19.31 -2.84
C SER A 152 7.47 -20.58 -2.19
N ASN A 153 7.43 -20.63 -0.87
CA ASN A 153 6.92 -21.76 -0.10
C ASN A 153 5.42 -21.65 0.23
N GLU A 154 4.80 -20.50 0.02
CA GLU A 154 3.35 -20.32 0.21
C GLU A 154 2.60 -20.76 -1.04
N SER A 155 1.47 -21.46 -0.88
CA SER A 155 0.66 -21.86 -2.03
C SER A 155 0.03 -20.63 -2.69
N LEU A 156 0.08 -20.57 -4.03
CA LEU A 156 -0.52 -19.47 -4.79
C LEU A 156 -2.02 -19.27 -4.43
N ASP A 157 -2.74 -20.37 -4.23
CA ASP A 157 -4.16 -20.35 -3.82
C ASP A 157 -4.37 -19.62 -2.48
N ARG A 158 -3.49 -19.84 -1.50
CA ARG A 158 -3.56 -19.16 -0.19
C ARG A 158 -3.30 -17.66 -0.35
N LEU A 159 -2.31 -17.28 -1.16
CA LEU A 159 -1.96 -15.89 -1.42
C LEU A 159 -3.09 -15.12 -2.12
N ILE A 160 -3.72 -15.74 -3.14
CA ILE A 160 -4.91 -15.20 -3.81
C ILE A 160 -6.03 -14.92 -2.80
N HIS A 161 -6.33 -15.88 -1.92
CA HIS A 161 -7.35 -15.68 -0.89
C HIS A 161 -6.95 -14.61 0.14
N GLU A 162 -5.67 -14.42 0.40
CA GLU A 162 -5.18 -13.36 1.26
C GLU A 162 -5.40 -11.96 0.66
N ILE A 163 -5.12 -11.77 -0.64
CA ILE A 163 -5.43 -10.53 -1.36
C ILE A 163 -6.93 -10.20 -1.24
N LYS A 164 -7.78 -11.20 -1.50
CA LYS A 164 -9.24 -11.06 -1.41
C LYS A 164 -9.70 -10.67 -0.01
N LYS A 165 -9.09 -11.25 1.03
CA LYS A 165 -9.33 -10.89 2.43
C LYS A 165 -8.94 -9.44 2.72
N TYR A 166 -7.77 -9.00 2.25
CA TYR A 166 -7.34 -7.62 2.43
C TYR A 166 -8.32 -6.64 1.75
N TYR A 167 -8.72 -6.92 0.51
CA TYR A 167 -9.71 -6.12 -0.21
C TYR A 167 -11.00 -5.93 0.58
N PHE A 168 -11.63 -7.01 1.06
CA PHE A 168 -12.88 -6.89 1.82
C PHE A 168 -12.69 -6.10 3.13
N LYS A 169 -11.54 -6.24 3.81
CA LYS A 169 -11.23 -5.41 4.98
C LYS A 169 -11.09 -3.93 4.64
N ARG A 170 -10.54 -3.58 3.48
CA ARG A 170 -10.45 -2.19 3.00
C ARG A 170 -11.83 -1.64 2.67
N GLU A 171 -12.66 -2.39 1.94
CA GLU A 171 -14.02 -1.97 1.59
C GLU A 171 -14.91 -1.78 2.82
N ILE A 172 -14.84 -2.68 3.81
CA ILE A 172 -15.54 -2.49 5.09
C ILE A 172 -15.11 -1.18 5.75
N LYS A 173 -13.79 -0.92 5.84
CA LYS A 173 -13.28 0.33 6.44
C LYS A 173 -13.71 1.58 5.65
N LYS A 174 -13.85 1.47 4.34
CA LYS A 174 -14.30 2.54 3.46
C LYS A 174 -15.78 2.86 3.72
N ILE A 175 -16.65 1.85 3.66
CA ILE A 175 -18.09 2.00 3.93
C ILE A 175 -18.35 2.55 5.34
N LEU A 176 -17.58 2.11 6.35
CA LEU A 176 -17.69 2.61 7.73
C LEU A 176 -17.28 4.08 7.91
N ARG A 177 -16.57 4.68 6.94
CA ARG A 177 -16.20 6.11 6.94
C ARG A 177 -17.23 6.97 6.22
N GLU A 178 -18.09 6.36 5.42
CA GLU A 178 -19.16 7.04 4.71
C GLU A 178 -20.38 7.25 5.64
N GLU A 179 -21.28 8.15 5.26
CA GLU A 179 -22.49 8.41 6.04
C GLU A 179 -23.39 7.16 6.12
N GLU A 180 -24.08 7.00 7.24
CA GLU A 180 -24.92 5.83 7.48
C GLU A 180 -26.16 5.86 6.57
N SER A 181 -26.14 5.02 5.54
CA SER A 181 -27.26 4.83 4.62
C SER A 181 -27.79 3.40 4.68
N LEU A 182 -29.05 3.22 4.27
CA LEU A 182 -29.66 1.89 4.21
C LEU A 182 -28.94 0.97 3.19
N GLU A 183 -28.36 1.58 2.16
CA GLU A 183 -27.55 0.93 1.14
C GLU A 183 -26.20 0.47 1.72
N ASN A 184 -25.51 1.35 2.45
CA ASN A 184 -24.24 1.05 3.11
C ASN A 184 -24.39 -0.11 4.11
N LYS A 185 -25.52 -0.20 4.81
CA LYS A 185 -25.82 -1.33 5.69
C LYS A 185 -25.94 -2.67 4.94
N LYS A 186 -26.60 -2.68 3.79
CA LYS A 186 -26.74 -3.91 2.98
C LYS A 186 -25.38 -4.36 2.44
N GLN A 187 -24.63 -3.43 1.86
CA GLN A 187 -23.28 -3.69 1.34
C GLN A 187 -22.33 -4.19 2.44
N LEU A 188 -22.41 -3.60 3.64
CA LEU A 188 -21.61 -4.03 4.79
C LEU A 188 -21.92 -5.47 5.20
N VAL A 189 -23.20 -5.88 5.20
CA VAL A 189 -23.61 -7.26 5.51
C VAL A 189 -23.07 -8.23 4.46
N GLU A 190 -23.23 -7.90 3.17
CA GLU A 190 -22.75 -8.73 2.07
C GLU A 190 -21.23 -8.91 2.10
N ILE A 191 -20.46 -7.82 2.21
CA ILE A 191 -19.00 -7.88 2.26
C ILE A 191 -18.52 -8.61 3.52
N SER A 192 -19.21 -8.47 4.65
CA SER A 192 -18.87 -9.20 5.87
C SER A 192 -19.11 -10.71 5.75
N GLN A 193 -20.16 -11.13 5.03
CA GLN A 193 -20.40 -12.54 4.72
C GLN A 193 -19.30 -13.09 3.80
N ASN A 194 -18.97 -12.37 2.72
CA ASN A 194 -17.90 -12.73 1.80
C ASN A 194 -16.53 -12.84 2.51
N LEU A 195 -16.23 -11.91 3.42
CA LEU A 195 -15.01 -11.96 4.24
C LEU A 195 -14.97 -13.23 5.11
N LYS A 196 -16.10 -13.59 5.75
CA LYS A 196 -16.18 -14.80 6.57
C LYS A 196 -15.96 -16.07 5.77
N GLU A 197 -16.46 -16.14 4.54
CA GLU A 197 -16.23 -17.28 3.64
C GLU A 197 -14.76 -17.41 3.25
N VAL A 198 -14.12 -16.30 2.88
CA VAL A 198 -12.68 -16.27 2.56
C VAL A 198 -11.84 -16.69 3.77
N GLU A 199 -12.17 -16.23 4.98
CA GLU A 199 -11.44 -16.63 6.19
C GLU A 199 -11.60 -18.12 6.50
N LYS A 200 -12.79 -18.72 6.29
CA LYS A 200 -12.97 -20.18 6.40
C LYS A 200 -12.14 -20.94 5.38
N LYS A 201 -12.10 -20.47 4.13
CA LYS A 201 -11.32 -21.09 3.06
C LYS A 201 -9.83 -21.04 3.36
N LEU A 202 -9.32 -19.92 3.87
CA LEU A 202 -7.92 -19.78 4.31
C LEU A 202 -7.54 -20.72 5.45
N ILE A 203 -8.47 -21.08 6.35
CA ILE A 203 -8.21 -22.06 7.41
C ILE A 203 -8.10 -23.48 6.85
N SER A 204 -8.81 -23.78 5.76
CA SER A 204 -8.80 -25.10 5.11
C SER A 204 -7.61 -25.35 4.18
N LEU A 205 -6.81 -24.32 3.89
CA LEU A 205 -5.65 -24.34 2.98
C LEU A 205 -4.32 -24.39 3.76
#